data_AF-A0A523CXG1-F1
#
_entry.id   AF-A0A523CXG1-F1
#
_cell.length_a   1.000
_cell.length_b   1.000
_cell.length_c   1.000
_cell.angle_alpha   90.00
_cell.angle_beta   90.00
_cell.angle_gamma   90.00
#
_symmetry.space_group_name_H-M   'P 1'
#
loop_
_entity.id
_entity.type
_entity.pdbx_description
1 polymer ?
#
loop_
_entity_poly.entity_id
_entity_poly.type
_entity_poly.pdbx_seq_one_letter_code
_entity_poly.pdbx_strand_id
1 'polypeptide(L)'
;MVFEHSALSWGLIQKLGKQLREEVQELMRLAEKADAAEGAKGMDIPTELERREDRLKALEEAKAKLVQRAAEREKAEPGEYETKMKRREAKRKKTGQKPRGPKPKPPTGGVRNEDQINLTDEESKIMPVSGGGFERAYYAQAVLDNDTLLIVSNHVSQNAREF
;
A
#
# COMPACT_ATOMS: atom_id res chain seq x y z
N MET A 1 -13.37 5.00 13.89
CA MET A 1 -13.40 3.63 13.35
C MET A 1 -12.00 3.04 13.43
N VAL A 2 -11.80 1.91 14.13
CA VAL A 2 -10.47 1.29 14.30
C VAL A 2 -10.42 0.01 13.46
N PHE A 3 -9.52 -0.04 12.49
CA PHE A 3 -9.21 -1.28 11.77
C PHE A 3 -8.21 -2.08 12.62
N GLU A 4 -8.51 -3.36 12.87
CA GLU A 4 -7.65 -4.30 13.64
C GLU A 4 -6.24 -4.44 13.00
N HIS A 5 -6.15 -4.16 11.69
CA HIS A 5 -4.90 -3.90 10.98
C HIS A 5 -4.95 -2.51 10.34
N SER A 6 -4.08 -1.60 10.78
CA SER A 6 -4.05 -0.23 10.23
C SER A 6 -3.48 -0.18 8.81
N ALA A 7 -2.72 -1.19 8.38
CA ALA A 7 -2.22 -1.31 7.01
C ALA A 7 -3.05 -2.31 6.21
N LEU A 8 -3.51 -1.91 5.03
CA LEU A 8 -4.31 -2.73 4.12
C LEU A 8 -3.64 -2.78 2.74
N SER A 9 -3.57 -3.99 2.16
CA SER A 9 -3.17 -4.16 0.77
C SER A 9 -4.36 -3.99 -0.17
N TRP A 10 -4.11 -3.61 -1.43
CA TRP A 10 -5.15 -3.52 -2.46
C TRP A 10 -6.01 -4.79 -2.55
N GLY A 11 -5.36 -5.96 -2.55
CA GLY A 11 -6.07 -7.24 -2.57
C GLY A 11 -6.94 -7.48 -1.33
N LEU A 12 -6.51 -7.03 -0.15
CA LEU A 12 -7.30 -7.12 1.08
C LEU A 12 -8.48 -6.13 1.05
N ILE A 13 -8.25 -4.91 0.57
CA ILE A 13 -9.28 -3.88 0.44
C ILE A 13 -10.42 -4.36 -0.48
N GLN A 14 -10.09 -5.02 -1.59
CA GLN A 14 -11.10 -5.60 -2.48
C GLN A 14 -11.93 -6.69 -1.79
N LYS A 15 -11.27 -7.61 -1.07
CA LYS A 15 -11.95 -8.69 -0.33
C LYS A 15 -12.87 -8.16 0.75
N LEU A 16 -12.36 -7.27 1.60
CA LEU A 16 -13.14 -6.63 2.68
C LEU A 16 -14.29 -5.81 2.13
N GLY A 17 -14.07 -5.05 1.06
CA GLY A 17 -15.12 -4.26 0.42
C GLY A 17 -16.26 -5.13 -0.11
N LYS A 18 -15.97 -6.32 -0.65
CA LYS A 18 -17.01 -7.26 -1.09
C LYS A 18 -17.80 -7.80 0.11
N GLN A 19 -17.11 -8.27 1.15
CA GLN A 19 -17.75 -8.81 2.35
C GLN A 19 -18.66 -7.78 3.03
N LEU A 20 -18.18 -6.54 3.22
CA LEU A 20 -18.97 -5.49 3.85
C LEU A 20 -20.24 -5.13 3.05
N ARG A 21 -20.18 -5.17 1.72
CA ARG A 21 -21.37 -4.93 0.87
C ARG A 21 -22.39 -6.06 1.02
N GLU A 22 -21.95 -7.32 1.09
CA GLU A 22 -22.81 -8.48 1.36
C GLU A 22 -23.46 -8.37 2.75
N GLU A 23 -22.70 -7.97 3.76
CA GLU A 23 -23.23 -7.76 5.12
C GLU A 23 -24.24 -6.61 5.20
N VAL A 24 -23.99 -5.50 4.49
CA VAL A 24 -24.98 -4.39 4.39
C VAL A 24 -26.27 -4.87 3.77
N GLN A 25 -26.21 -5.66 2.69
CA GLN A 25 -27.42 -6.22 2.06
C GLN A 25 -28.18 -7.13 3.02
N GLU A 26 -27.48 -7.95 3.79
CA GLU A 26 -28.11 -8.83 4.77
C GLU A 26 -28.76 -8.05 5.93
N LEU A 27 -28.10 -6.99 6.42
CA LEU A 27 -28.67 -6.10 7.44
C LEU A 27 -29.92 -5.37 6.93
N MET A 28 -29.92 -4.89 5.68
CA MET A 28 -31.10 -4.29 5.06
C MET A 28 -32.26 -5.29 5.00
N ARG A 29 -32.00 -6.54 4.59
CA ARG A 29 -33.00 -7.60 4.58
C ARG A 29 -33.52 -7.95 5.99
N LEU A 30 -32.67 -7.87 7.00
CA LEU A 30 -33.07 -8.07 8.41
C LEU A 30 -33.91 -6.91 8.92
N ALA A 31 -33.61 -5.67 8.55
CA ALA A 31 -34.42 -4.49 8.88
C ALA A 31 -35.84 -4.63 8.31
N GLU A 32 -35.95 -4.96 7.02
CA GLU A 32 -37.26 -5.18 6.35
C GLU A 32 -38.10 -6.28 7.03
N LYS A 33 -37.45 -7.33 7.55
CA LYS A 33 -38.14 -8.43 8.26
C LYS A 33 -38.53 -8.07 9.69
N ALA A 34 -37.71 -7.27 10.38
CA ALA A 34 -37.98 -6.80 11.74
C ALA A 34 -39.20 -5.87 11.78
N ASP A 35 -39.43 -5.09 10.72
CA ASP A 35 -40.65 -4.30 10.53
C ASP A 35 -41.90 -5.18 10.28
N ALA A 36 -41.72 -6.45 9.89
CA ALA A 36 -42.80 -7.40 9.61
C ALA A 36 -43.11 -8.38 10.77
N ALA A 37 -42.15 -8.72 11.63
CA ALA A 37 -42.37 -9.49 12.86
C ALA A 37 -41.17 -9.32 13.83
N GLU A 38 -41.48 -9.06 15.11
CA GLU A 38 -40.58 -9.05 16.30
C GLU A 38 -39.07 -8.98 15.98
N GLY A 39 -38.55 -7.75 15.97
CA GLY A 39 -37.17 -7.43 15.58
C GLY A 39 -36.08 -8.28 16.24
N ALA A 40 -34.99 -8.47 15.50
CA ALA A 40 -33.81 -9.23 15.91
C ALA A 40 -33.37 -8.81 17.33
N LYS A 41 -33.71 -9.65 18.33
CA LYS A 41 -33.43 -9.40 19.75
C LYS A 41 -31.94 -9.10 19.94
N GLY A 42 -31.63 -7.84 20.28
CA GLY A 42 -30.33 -7.41 20.80
C GLY A 42 -29.35 -6.79 19.79
N MET A 43 -29.75 -6.52 18.53
CA MET A 43 -28.89 -5.84 17.55
C MET A 43 -29.52 -4.51 17.08
N ASP A 44 -28.77 -3.42 17.20
CA ASP A 44 -29.14 -2.11 16.68
C ASP A 44 -28.78 -2.01 15.19
N ILE A 45 -29.71 -2.44 14.33
CA ILE A 45 -29.50 -2.55 12.88
C ILE A 45 -29.10 -1.21 12.23
N PRO A 46 -29.76 -0.06 12.52
CA PRO A 46 -29.33 1.24 12.01
C PRO A 46 -27.87 1.59 12.34
N THR A 47 -27.47 1.47 13.60
CA THR A 47 -26.08 1.77 14.02
C THR A 47 -25.07 0.84 13.33
N GLU A 48 -25.43 -0.41 13.12
CA GLU A 48 -24.56 -1.42 12.52
C GLU A 48 -24.44 -1.28 10.99
N LEU A 49 -25.45 -0.67 10.34
CA LEU A 49 -25.40 -0.20 8.96
C LEU A 49 -24.46 1.01 8.82
N GLU A 50 -24.64 2.05 9.64
CA GLU A 50 -23.80 3.25 9.62
C GLU A 50 -22.31 2.90 9.75
N ARG A 51 -21.98 2.00 10.69
CA ARG A 51 -20.61 1.50 10.86
C ARG A 51 -20.05 0.80 9.62
N ARG A 52 -20.85 0.05 8.88
CA ARG A 52 -20.37 -0.62 7.65
C ARG A 52 -20.22 0.35 6.51
N GLU A 53 -21.14 1.29 6.38
CA GLU A 53 -21.07 2.34 5.37
C GLU A 53 -19.83 3.22 5.55
N ASP A 54 -19.54 3.64 6.77
CA ASP A 54 -18.33 4.41 7.08
C ASP A 54 -17.06 3.62 6.78
N ARG A 55 -17.09 2.29 7.01
CA ARG A 55 -15.95 1.42 6.69
C ARG A 55 -15.76 1.29 5.19
N LEU A 56 -16.85 1.19 4.44
CA LEU A 56 -16.83 1.20 2.98
C LEU A 56 -16.29 2.52 2.44
N LYS A 57 -16.70 3.68 2.98
CA LYS A 57 -16.16 4.99 2.60
C LYS A 57 -14.63 5.04 2.80
N ALA A 58 -14.15 4.63 3.98
CA ALA A 58 -12.72 4.58 4.28
C ALA A 58 -11.95 3.66 3.32
N LEU A 59 -12.54 2.51 2.93
CA LEU A 59 -11.93 1.62 1.95
C LEU A 59 -11.89 2.22 0.54
N GLU A 60 -12.91 2.95 0.11
CA GLU A 60 -12.92 3.61 -1.20
C GLU A 60 -11.91 4.77 -1.26
N GLU A 61 -11.77 5.56 -0.19
CA GLU A 61 -10.72 6.56 -0.06
C GLU A 61 -9.33 5.93 -0.16
N ALA A 62 -9.11 4.83 0.55
CA ALA A 62 -7.87 4.07 0.50
C ALA A 62 -7.56 3.55 -0.92
N LYS A 63 -8.58 3.06 -1.65
CA LYS A 63 -8.42 2.65 -3.06
C LYS A 63 -8.01 3.82 -3.94
N ALA A 64 -8.70 4.96 -3.83
CA ALA A 64 -8.43 6.13 -4.65
C ALA A 64 -6.96 6.59 -4.49
N LYS A 65 -6.44 6.59 -3.26
CA LYS A 65 -5.05 6.92 -2.98
C LYS A 65 -4.06 5.93 -3.58
N LEU A 66 -4.34 4.63 -3.50
CA LEU A 66 -3.50 3.61 -4.14
C LEU A 66 -3.47 3.74 -5.67
N VAL A 67 -4.61 4.09 -6.28
CA VAL A 67 -4.68 4.39 -7.71
C VAL A 67 -3.85 5.62 -8.08
N GLN A 68 -3.91 6.69 -7.29
CA GLN A 68 -3.09 7.88 -7.50
C GLN A 68 -1.59 7.57 -7.43
N ARG A 69 -1.16 6.85 -6.37
CA ARG A 69 0.25 6.41 -6.21
C ARG A 69 0.70 5.51 -7.36
N ALA A 70 -0.16 4.62 -7.83
CA ALA A 70 0.14 3.78 -8.98
C ALA A 70 0.30 4.59 -10.26
N ALA A 71 -0.53 5.62 -10.48
CA ALA A 71 -0.41 6.51 -11.63
C ALA A 71 0.87 7.36 -11.60
N GLU A 72 1.29 7.84 -10.42
CA GLU A 72 2.58 8.53 -10.25
C GLU A 72 3.75 7.60 -10.58
N ARG A 73 3.73 6.38 -10.06
CA ARG A 73 4.71 5.34 -10.36
C ARG A 73 4.76 5.02 -11.85
N GLU A 74 3.60 4.89 -12.50
CA GLU A 74 3.50 4.56 -13.93
C GLU A 74 4.13 5.63 -14.83
N LYS A 75 4.15 6.90 -14.39
CA LYS A 75 4.88 7.98 -15.08
C LYS A 75 6.40 7.88 -14.92
N ALA A 76 6.89 7.39 -13.77
CA ALA A 76 8.31 7.33 -13.44
C ALA A 76 9.03 6.04 -13.90
N GLU A 77 8.37 4.88 -13.76
CA GLU A 77 8.98 3.57 -14.02
C GLU A 77 9.53 3.37 -15.45
N PRO A 78 8.92 3.91 -16.54
CA PRO A 78 9.49 3.78 -17.88
C PRO A 78 10.89 4.40 -18.00
N GLY A 79 11.09 5.60 -17.46
CA GLY A 79 12.39 6.28 -17.47
C GLY A 79 13.44 5.52 -16.64
N GLU A 80 13.04 5.00 -15.48
CA GLU A 80 13.92 4.14 -14.68
C GLU A 80 14.29 2.83 -15.39
N TYR A 81 13.32 2.20 -16.06
CA TYR A 81 13.56 0.98 -16.80
C TYR A 81 14.56 1.22 -17.95
N GLU A 82 14.36 2.28 -18.73
CA GLU A 82 15.27 2.66 -19.80
C GLU A 82 16.69 2.97 -19.29
N THR A 83 16.82 3.74 -18.22
CA THR A 83 18.14 4.06 -17.64
C THR A 83 18.84 2.80 -17.13
N LYS A 84 18.11 1.89 -16.45
CA LYS A 84 18.63 0.58 -16.02
C LYS A 84 19.09 -0.26 -17.21
N MET A 85 18.34 -0.26 -18.31
CA MET A 85 18.69 -0.97 -19.54
C MET A 85 19.93 -0.37 -20.23
N LYS A 86 19.98 0.96 -20.43
CA LYS A 86 21.14 1.69 -20.99
C LYS A 86 22.41 1.43 -20.16
N ARG A 87 22.31 1.49 -18.82
CA ARG A 87 23.43 1.18 -17.92
C ARG A 87 23.92 -0.26 -18.09
N ARG A 88 23.01 -1.21 -18.27
CA ARG A 88 23.36 -2.62 -18.49
C ARG A 88 24.04 -2.83 -19.83
N GLU A 89 23.56 -2.18 -20.89
CA GLU A 89 24.17 -2.24 -22.22
C GLU A 89 25.58 -1.62 -22.22
N ALA A 90 25.75 -0.46 -21.60
CA ALA A 90 27.05 0.19 -21.45
C ALA A 90 28.06 -0.68 -20.70
N LYS A 91 27.64 -1.35 -19.60
CA LYS A 91 28.48 -2.32 -18.90
C LYS A 91 28.88 -3.49 -19.81
N ARG A 92 27.94 -4.04 -20.58
CA ARG A 92 28.21 -5.13 -21.53
C ARG A 92 29.22 -4.71 -22.61
N LYS A 93 29.11 -3.49 -23.15
CA LYS A 93 30.05 -2.94 -24.13
C LYS A 93 31.46 -2.77 -23.54
N LYS A 94 31.56 -2.31 -22.29
CA LYS A 94 32.86 -2.10 -21.61
C LYS A 94 33.58 -3.40 -21.23
N THR A 95 32.86 -4.39 -20.71
CA THR A 95 33.48 -5.62 -20.18
C THR A 95 33.45 -6.80 -21.15
N GLY A 96 32.68 -6.72 -22.24
CA GLY A 96 32.42 -7.84 -23.16
C GLY A 96 31.57 -8.97 -22.55
N GLN A 97 31.29 -8.92 -21.25
CA GLN A 97 30.61 -9.97 -20.51
C GLN A 97 29.18 -9.58 -20.16
N LYS A 98 28.32 -10.60 -19.95
CA LYS A 98 26.94 -10.40 -19.51
C LYS A 98 26.93 -9.83 -18.08
N PRO A 99 26.28 -8.67 -17.83
CA PRO A 99 26.19 -8.11 -16.48
C PRO A 99 25.48 -9.07 -15.51
N ARG A 100 25.99 -9.15 -14.27
CA ARG A 100 25.43 -9.99 -13.18
C ARG A 100 24.00 -9.56 -12.82
N GLY A 101 23.23 -10.49 -12.25
CA GLY A 101 21.86 -10.28 -11.77
C GLY A 101 20.77 -10.43 -12.85
N PRO A 102 19.49 -10.55 -12.43
CA PRO A 102 18.36 -10.71 -13.34
C PRO A 102 18.21 -9.51 -14.28
N LYS A 103 17.62 -9.71 -15.45
CA LYS A 103 17.27 -8.59 -16.34
C LYS A 103 16.19 -7.73 -15.66
N PRO A 104 16.26 -6.39 -15.75
CA PRO A 104 15.15 -5.55 -15.32
C PRO A 104 13.86 -6.02 -15.99
N LYS A 105 12.79 -6.14 -15.21
CA LYS A 105 11.45 -6.45 -15.75
C LYS A 105 10.83 -5.16 -16.28
N PRO A 106 10.07 -5.22 -17.39
CA PRO A 106 9.32 -4.07 -17.85
C PRO A 106 8.26 -3.66 -16.80
N PRO A 107 7.95 -2.36 -16.70
CA PRO A 107 6.88 -1.91 -15.82
C PRO A 107 5.55 -2.55 -16.22
N THR A 108 4.82 -3.05 -15.22
CA THR A 108 3.54 -3.75 -15.44
C THR A 108 2.36 -2.77 -15.52
N GLY A 109 2.53 -1.53 -15.03
CA GLY A 109 1.48 -0.52 -14.94
C GLY A 109 0.43 -0.81 -13.87
N GLY A 110 -0.41 0.19 -13.56
CA GLY A 110 -1.56 0.03 -12.68
C GLY A 110 -1.25 -0.32 -11.21
N VAL A 111 -2.30 -0.53 -10.42
CA VAL A 111 -2.21 -0.90 -9.00
C VAL A 111 -1.89 -2.39 -8.86
N ARG A 112 -0.97 -2.73 -7.97
CA ARG A 112 -0.57 -4.11 -7.66
C ARG A 112 -1.35 -4.62 -6.46
N ASN A 113 -1.56 -5.93 -6.39
CA ASN A 113 -2.27 -6.54 -5.24
C ASN A 113 -1.53 -6.30 -3.92
N GLU A 114 -0.22 -6.19 -3.97
CA GLU A 114 0.67 -5.94 -2.85
C GLU A 114 0.84 -4.45 -2.52
N ASP A 115 0.27 -3.54 -3.31
CA ASP A 115 0.30 -2.11 -2.98
C ASP A 115 -0.48 -1.89 -1.67
N GLN A 116 0.19 -1.29 -0.69
CA GLN A 116 -0.33 -1.12 0.67
C GLN A 116 -0.52 0.35 1.02
N ILE A 117 -1.52 0.61 1.86
CA ILE A 117 -1.77 1.90 2.49
C ILE A 117 -2.05 1.70 3.97
N ASN A 118 -1.51 2.59 4.80
CA ASN A 118 -1.82 2.65 6.22
C ASN A 118 -2.86 3.75 6.47
N LEU A 119 -3.92 3.40 7.17
CA LEU A 119 -5.08 4.26 7.43
C LEU A 119 -4.86 5.21 8.62
N THR A 120 -3.87 4.96 9.47
CA THR A 120 -3.54 5.83 10.61
C THR A 120 -2.47 6.86 10.24
N ASP A 121 -1.49 6.42 9.46
CA ASP A 121 -0.41 7.25 8.95
C ASP A 121 -0.03 6.73 7.57
N GLU A 122 -0.50 7.43 6.54
CA GLU A 122 -0.40 7.05 5.13
C GLU A 122 1.02 6.99 4.60
N GLU A 123 1.95 7.68 5.27
CA GLU A 123 3.35 7.75 4.87
C GLU A 123 4.18 6.65 5.52
N SER A 124 3.70 6.03 6.60
CA SER A 124 4.37 4.87 7.19
C SER A 124 4.12 3.59 6.38
N LYS A 125 5.12 2.70 6.34
CA LYS A 125 4.99 1.34 5.78
C LYS A 125 5.42 0.28 6.77
N ILE A 126 4.90 -0.92 6.58
CA ILE A 126 5.41 -2.12 7.25
C ILE A 126 6.77 -2.46 6.62
N MET A 127 7.84 -2.33 7.39
CA MET A 127 9.23 -2.53 6.96
C MET A 127 9.90 -3.65 7.75
N PRO A 128 10.80 -4.44 7.13
CA PRO A 128 11.58 -5.42 7.84
C PRO A 128 12.58 -4.74 8.79
N VAL A 129 12.72 -5.27 10.00
CA VAL A 129 13.69 -4.79 11.00
C VAL A 129 14.83 -5.77 11.19
N SER A 130 15.99 -5.24 11.64
CA SER A 130 17.14 -6.06 12.01
C SER A 130 16.77 -7.00 13.16
N GLY A 131 16.94 -8.30 12.97
CA GLY A 131 16.55 -9.33 13.95
C GLY A 131 15.42 -10.26 13.50
N GLY A 132 14.81 -9.98 12.34
CA GLY A 132 13.71 -10.78 11.81
C GLY A 132 12.39 -10.32 12.41
N GLY A 133 11.56 -9.69 11.59
CA GLY A 133 10.31 -9.09 12.04
C GLY A 133 9.93 -7.94 11.12
N PHE A 134 8.76 -7.35 11.38
CA PHE A 134 8.25 -6.22 10.63
C PHE A 134 7.65 -5.18 11.56
N GLU A 135 7.99 -3.92 11.35
CA GLU A 135 7.49 -2.78 12.13
C GLU A 135 6.97 -1.67 11.21
N ARG A 136 6.08 -0.82 11.75
CA ARG A 136 5.64 0.39 11.04
C ARG A 136 6.72 1.44 11.21
N ALA A 137 7.40 1.76 10.12
CA ALA A 137 8.56 2.64 10.18
C ALA A 137 8.68 3.52 8.94
N TYR A 138 9.56 4.50 9.08
CA TYR A 138 10.15 5.27 7.99
C TYR A 138 11.59 4.81 7.81
N TYR A 139 12.10 4.90 6.59
CA TYR A 139 13.51 4.64 6.31
C TYR A 139 14.25 5.97 6.27
N ALA A 140 15.06 6.24 7.29
CA ALA A 140 15.87 7.46 7.37
C ALA A 140 17.33 7.16 7.02
N GLN A 141 17.91 7.99 6.16
CA GLN A 141 19.33 7.97 5.80
C GLN A 141 19.94 9.35 6.06
N ALA A 142 21.22 9.36 6.43
CA ALA A 142 22.04 10.55 6.51
C ALA A 142 23.37 10.30 5.79
N VAL A 143 23.84 11.29 5.06
CA VAL A 143 25.15 11.28 4.41
C VAL A 143 26.11 12.10 5.24
N LEU A 144 27.25 11.51 5.55
CA LEU A 144 28.33 12.19 6.28
C LEU A 144 29.47 12.52 5.31
N ASP A 145 30.05 13.69 5.51
CA ASP A 145 31.37 13.98 4.97
C ASP A 145 32.42 13.19 5.75
N ASN A 146 33.27 12.44 5.05
CA ASN A 146 34.23 11.53 5.70
C ASN A 146 35.33 12.27 6.47
N ASP A 147 35.70 13.47 6.04
CA ASP A 147 36.83 14.20 6.61
C ASP A 147 36.41 15.00 7.85
N THR A 148 35.22 15.59 7.82
CA THR A 148 34.69 16.43 8.91
C THR A 148 33.69 15.73 9.82
N LEU A 149 33.19 14.56 9.41
CA LEU A 149 32.09 13.82 10.05
C LEU A 149 30.79 14.63 10.16
N LEU A 150 30.66 15.72 9.41
CA LEU A 150 29.45 16.54 9.37
C LEU A 150 28.38 15.86 8.53
N ILE A 151 27.12 15.95 8.99
CA ILE A 151 25.96 15.52 8.20
C ILE A 151 25.74 16.55 7.11
N VAL A 152 25.91 16.14 5.86
CA VAL A 152 25.76 17.00 4.68
C VAL A 152 24.39 16.87 4.03
N SER A 153 23.68 15.77 4.28
CA SER A 153 22.32 15.54 3.77
C SER A 153 21.59 14.53 4.64
N ASN A 154 20.27 14.66 4.71
CA ASN A 154 19.36 13.70 5.29
C ASN A 154 18.18 13.43 4.34
N HIS A 155 17.67 12.21 4.38
CA HIS A 155 16.52 11.81 3.56
C HIS A 155 15.67 10.81 4.33
N VAL A 156 14.35 10.97 4.25
CA VAL A 156 13.39 10.02 4.81
C VAL A 156 12.56 9.48 3.66
N SER A 157 12.46 8.16 3.57
CA SER A 157 11.70 7.51 2.51
C SER A 157 10.90 6.32 3.02
N GLN A 158 10.03 5.84 2.12
CA GLN A 158 9.14 4.71 2.36
C GLN A 158 9.62 3.46 1.64
N ASN A 159 10.95 3.34 1.44
CA ASN A 159 11.57 2.27 0.70
C ASN A 159 12.83 1.79 1.42
N ALA A 160 12.89 0.50 1.77
CA ALA A 160 14.00 -0.08 2.51
C ALA A 160 15.33 -0.11 1.72
N ARG A 161 15.35 0.25 0.43
CA ARG A 161 16.52 0.16 -0.45
C ARG A 161 16.59 1.30 -1.47
N GLU A 162 16.53 2.54 -1.02
CA GLU A 162 16.98 3.65 -1.86
C GLU A 162 18.50 3.84 -1.72
N PHE A 163 19.18 3.71 -2.87
CA PHE A 163 20.56 4.12 -3.16
C PHE A 163 20.60 4.66 -4.60
#